data_AF-A0A6D2JW99-F1
#
_entry.id   AF-A0A6D2JW99-F1
#
_cell.length_a   1.000
_cell.length_b   1.000
_cell.length_c   1.000
_cell.angle_alpha   90.00
_cell.angle_beta   90.00
_cell.angle_gamma   90.00
#
_symmetry.space_group_name_H-M   'P 1'
#
loop_
_entity.id
_entity.type
_entity.pdbx_description
1 polymer ?
#
loop_
_entity_poly.entity_id
_entity_poly.type
_entity_poly.pdbx_seq_one_letter_code
_entity_poly.pdbx_strand_id
1 'polypeptide(L)'
;MNPATVDESSSTRRPWWQNKYVIYDIVVNVFLIGVNVATFLSIRHNKIPLVLRKEHTIEWFVAYYCIASIAGVATSVYMFKNIPERPFEGGVMGVAHICGDLLLILFLCSISVTLALVFGIPTLLWFILFFCYSLKP
;
A
#
# COMPACT_ATOMS: atom_id res chain seq x y z
N MET A 1 -9.15 46.17 17.24
CA MET A 1 -10.05 45.22 16.55
C MET A 1 -9.15 44.17 15.93
N ASN A 2 -8.89 43.08 16.64
CA ASN A 2 -8.07 41.98 16.10
C ASN A 2 -8.89 41.26 15.04
N PRO A 3 -8.32 40.93 13.86
CA PRO A 3 -8.99 39.99 12.98
C PRO A 3 -9.16 38.70 13.79
N ALA A 4 -10.39 38.23 13.91
CA ALA A 4 -10.64 36.88 14.36
C ALA A 4 -9.84 35.98 13.41
N THR A 5 -8.71 35.48 13.89
CA THR A 5 -8.15 34.24 13.39
C THR A 5 -9.30 33.28 13.48
N VAL A 6 -9.86 32.94 12.32
CA VAL A 6 -10.82 31.87 12.18
C VAL A 6 -10.15 30.67 12.81
N ASP A 7 -10.49 30.41 14.07
CA ASP A 7 -10.31 29.11 14.68
C ASP A 7 -10.95 28.16 13.67
N GLU A 8 -10.11 27.42 12.94
CA GLU A 8 -10.55 26.29 12.14
C GLU A 8 -11.20 25.33 13.13
N SER A 9 -12.50 25.53 13.32
CA SER A 9 -13.34 24.73 14.18
C SER A 9 -13.07 23.27 13.84
N SER A 10 -12.48 22.58 14.81
CA SER A 10 -12.08 21.19 14.81
C SER A 10 -13.27 20.20 14.71
N SER A 11 -14.39 20.58 14.09
CA SER A 11 -15.68 19.90 14.35
C SER A 11 -16.60 19.71 13.15
N THR A 12 -16.14 19.83 11.91
CA THR A 12 -16.93 19.27 10.79
C THR A 12 -16.42 17.86 10.52
N ARG A 13 -17.12 16.85 11.07
CA ARG A 13 -16.97 15.41 10.74
C ARG A 13 -16.94 15.24 9.22
N ARG A 14 -15.76 15.27 8.61
CA ARG A 14 -15.61 14.92 7.20
C ARG A 14 -15.90 13.43 7.09
N PRO A 15 -16.78 13.01 6.16
CA PRO A 15 -16.97 11.59 5.88
C PRO A 15 -15.62 10.92 5.65
N TRP A 16 -15.47 9.69 6.14
CA TRP A 16 -14.23 8.92 5.98
C TRP A 16 -13.80 8.79 4.51
N TRP A 17 -14.75 8.75 3.57
CA TRP A 17 -14.49 8.71 2.13
C TRP A 17 -13.87 9.99 1.57
N GLN A 18 -13.89 11.10 2.32
CA GLN A 18 -13.20 12.34 1.97
C GLN A 18 -11.81 12.45 2.61
N ASN A 19 -11.42 11.48 3.44
CA ASN A 19 -10.10 11.49 4.04
C ASN A 19 -9.06 11.06 2.99
N LYS A 20 -8.11 11.97 2.70
CA LYS A 20 -7.02 11.77 1.74
C LYS A 20 -6.21 10.49 2.00
N TYR A 21 -6.01 10.11 3.25
CA TYR A 21 -5.23 8.93 3.62
C TYR A 21 -5.98 7.63 3.32
N VAL A 22 -7.31 7.64 3.47
CA VAL A 22 -8.16 6.49 3.14
C VAL A 22 -8.25 6.30 1.63
N ILE A 23 -8.45 7.41 0.91
CA ILE A 23 -8.45 7.40 -0.56
C ILE A 23 -7.09 6.88 -1.05
N TYR A 24 -5.98 7.39 -0.48
CA TYR A 24 -4.64 6.91 -0.79
C TYR A 24 -4.50 5.40 -0.56
N ASP A 25 -4.87 4.90 0.62
CA ASP A 25 -4.76 3.49 0.96
C ASP A 25 -5.52 2.58 -0.01
N ILE A 26 -6.74 2.96 -0.38
CA ILE A 26 -7.58 2.22 -1.33
C ILE A 26 -6.98 2.28 -2.74
N VAL A 27 -6.63 3.47 -3.23
CA VAL A 27 -6.12 3.68 -4.59
C VAL A 27 -4.80 2.93 -4.79
N VAL A 28 -3.86 3.06 -3.85
CA VAL A 28 -2.58 2.37 -3.91
C VAL A 28 -2.77 0.87 -3.83
N ASN A 29 -3.67 0.38 -2.96
CA ASN A 29 -3.91 -1.06 -2.88
C ASN A 29 -4.51 -1.63 -4.18
N VAL A 30 -5.52 -0.97 -4.76
CA VAL A 30 -6.12 -1.39 -6.04
C VAL A 30 -5.09 -1.32 -7.17
N PHE A 31 -4.28 -0.26 -7.22
CA PHE A 31 -3.21 -0.11 -8.19
C PHE A 31 -2.19 -1.25 -8.08
N LEU A 32 -1.72 -1.56 -6.87
CA LEU A 32 -0.77 -2.65 -6.63
C LEU A 32 -1.33 -4.02 -7.02
N ILE A 33 -2.60 -4.30 -6.72
CA ILE A 33 -3.25 -5.54 -7.17
C ILE A 33 -3.21 -5.62 -8.71
N GLY A 34 -3.65 -4.56 -9.38
CA GLY A 34 -3.71 -4.52 -10.85
C GLY A 34 -2.35 -4.72 -11.50
N VAL A 35 -1.33 -4.00 -11.03
CA VAL A 35 0.03 -4.08 -11.60
C VAL A 35 0.68 -5.43 -11.30
N ASN A 36 0.49 -6.01 -10.12
CA ASN A 36 1.02 -7.34 -9.80
C ASN A 36 0.38 -8.42 -10.69
N VAL A 37 -0.95 -8.39 -10.85
CA VAL A 37 -1.67 -9.34 -11.73
C VAL A 37 -1.19 -9.18 -13.18
N ALA A 38 -1.11 -7.95 -13.69
CA ALA A 38 -0.65 -7.70 -15.05
C ALA A 38 0.79 -8.19 -15.29
N THR A 39 1.68 -7.92 -14.34
CA THR A 39 3.09 -8.35 -14.43
C THR A 39 3.21 -9.86 -14.37
N PHE A 40 2.47 -10.52 -13.48
CA PHE A 40 2.42 -11.98 -13.41
C PHE A 40 1.90 -12.59 -14.72
N LEU A 41 0.78 -12.07 -15.24
CA LEU A 41 0.23 -12.53 -16.52
C LEU A 41 1.23 -12.35 -17.66
N SER A 42 1.98 -11.23 -17.70
CA SER A 42 3.04 -11.00 -18.67
C SER A 42 4.17 -12.03 -18.56
N ILE A 43 4.64 -12.34 -17.34
CA ILE A 43 5.64 -13.38 -17.10
C ILE A 43 5.15 -14.73 -17.60
N ARG A 44 3.90 -15.09 -17.30
CA ARG A 44 3.30 -16.37 -17.73
C ARG A 44 3.12 -16.45 -19.25
N HIS A 45 2.62 -15.38 -19.86
CA HIS A 45 2.44 -15.28 -21.30
C HIS A 45 3.77 -15.45 -22.05
N ASN A 46 4.82 -14.78 -21.56
CA ASN A 46 6.14 -14.80 -22.17
C ASN A 46 7.02 -15.98 -21.70
N LYS A 47 6.49 -16.88 -20.88
CA LYS A 47 7.18 -18.07 -20.32
C LYS A 47 8.50 -17.71 -19.64
N ILE A 48 8.56 -16.54 -19.00
CA ILE A 48 9.76 -16.06 -18.32
C ILE A 48 9.95 -16.86 -17.02
N PRO A 49 11.15 -17.41 -16.77
CA PRO A 49 11.42 -18.10 -15.51
C PRO A 49 11.45 -17.11 -14.35
N LEU A 50 10.77 -17.46 -13.25
CA LEU A 50 10.75 -16.65 -12.05
C LEU A 50 12.10 -16.74 -11.31
N VAL A 51 12.60 -15.62 -10.80
CA VAL A 51 13.89 -15.53 -10.08
C VAL A 51 13.91 -16.40 -8.83
N LEU A 52 12.80 -16.49 -8.10
CA LEU A 52 12.67 -17.45 -7.01
C LEU A 52 12.21 -18.80 -7.56
N ARG A 53 13.19 -19.70 -7.76
CA ARG A 53 12.97 -21.08 -8.22
C ARG A 53 12.51 -22.05 -7.11
N LYS A 54 12.44 -21.61 -5.85
CA LYS A 54 11.93 -22.44 -4.75
C LYS A 54 10.44 -22.64 -4.90
N GLU A 55 10.01 -23.90 -4.94
CA GLU A 55 8.72 -24.35 -5.48
C GLU A 55 7.46 -23.79 -4.79
N HIS A 56 7.56 -23.09 -3.66
CA HIS A 56 6.40 -22.50 -2.98
C HIS A 56 6.58 -21.06 -2.52
N THR A 57 7.76 -20.45 -2.70
CA THR A 57 8.03 -19.15 -2.07
C THR A 57 7.15 -18.04 -2.64
N ILE A 58 6.86 -18.09 -3.95
CA ILE A 58 5.99 -17.10 -4.60
C ILE A 58 4.54 -17.25 -4.15
N GLU A 59 4.06 -18.48 -4.00
CA GLU A 59 2.71 -18.76 -3.48
C GLU A 59 2.54 -18.22 -2.06
N TRP A 60 3.56 -18.40 -1.21
CA TRP A 60 3.59 -17.82 0.13
C TRP A 60 3.55 -16.28 0.11
N PHE A 61 4.32 -15.63 -0.75
CA PHE A 61 4.29 -14.17 -0.87
C PHE A 61 2.93 -13.65 -1.36
N VAL A 62 2.32 -14.33 -2.34
CA VAL A 62 0.98 -13.98 -2.83
C VAL A 62 -0.06 -14.18 -1.74
N ALA A 63 -0.04 -15.31 -1.03
CA ALA A 63 -0.96 -15.59 0.07
C ALA A 63 -0.82 -14.54 1.19
N TYR A 64 0.41 -14.21 1.57
CA TYR A 64 0.69 -13.18 2.57
C TYR A 64 0.17 -11.80 2.13
N TYR A 65 0.39 -11.41 0.87
CA TYR A 65 -0.13 -10.17 0.32
C TYR A 65 -1.67 -10.11 0.34
N CYS A 66 -2.35 -11.20 -0.04
CA CYS A 66 -3.81 -11.27 0.02
C CYS A 66 -4.34 -11.15 1.46
N ILE A 67 -3.73 -11.85 2.41
CA ILE A 67 -4.11 -11.79 3.83
C ILE A 67 -3.90 -10.38 4.37
N ALA A 68 -2.75 -9.76 4.10
CA ALA A 68 -2.46 -8.39 4.52
C ALA A 68 -3.45 -7.38 3.93
N SER A 69 -3.83 -7.55 2.66
CA SER A 69 -4.81 -6.70 1.99
C SER A 69 -6.20 -6.81 2.62
N ILE A 70 -6.67 -8.04 2.87
CA ILE A 70 -7.97 -8.29 3.51
C ILE A 70 -7.97 -7.74 4.95
N ALA A 71 -6.92 -8.02 5.72
CA ALA A 71 -6.77 -7.52 7.08
C ALA A 71 -6.72 -5.99 7.13
N GLY A 72 -6.03 -5.34 6.20
CA GLY A 72 -5.98 -3.89 6.07
C GLY A 72 -7.36 -3.30 5.79
N VAL A 73 -8.11 -3.85 4.82
CA VAL A 73 -9.48 -3.41 4.53
C VAL A 73 -10.41 -3.61 5.74
N ALA A 74 -10.36 -4.79 6.37
CA ALA A 74 -11.17 -5.10 7.55
C ALA A 74 -10.88 -4.15 8.72
N THR A 75 -9.60 -3.85 8.96
CA THR A 75 -9.16 -2.91 9.99
C THR A 75 -9.64 -1.50 9.70
N SER A 76 -9.54 -1.05 8.45
CA SER A 76 -10.09 0.25 8.03
C SER A 76 -11.59 0.35 8.29
N VAL A 77 -12.37 -0.66 7.88
CA VAL A 77 -13.82 -0.72 8.12
C VAL A 77 -14.14 -0.71 9.62
N TYR A 78 -13.41 -1.49 10.41
CA TYR A 78 -13.57 -1.53 11.86
C TYR A 78 -13.31 -0.17 12.50
N MET A 79 -12.24 0.53 12.08
CA MET A 79 -11.91 1.85 12.61
C MET A 79 -12.98 2.90 12.25
N PHE A 80 -13.50 2.90 11.01
CA PHE A 80 -14.57 3.82 10.64
C PHE A 80 -15.86 3.57 11.40
N LYS A 81 -16.16 2.31 11.72
CA LYS A 81 -17.38 1.95 12.45
C LYS A 81 -17.30 2.32 13.94
N ASN A 82 -16.16 2.08 14.57
CA ASN A 82 -16.06 2.11 16.03
C ASN A 82 -15.30 3.33 16.58
N ILE A 83 -14.48 3.99 15.77
CA ILE A 83 -13.66 5.14 16.19
C ILE A 83 -13.72 6.26 15.14
N PRO A 84 -14.91 6.78 14.79
CA PRO A 84 -15.07 7.76 13.71
C PRO A 84 -14.44 9.13 14.02
N GLU A 85 -14.08 9.38 15.28
CA GLU A 85 -13.58 10.68 15.75
C GLU A 85 -12.05 10.78 15.72
N ARG A 86 -11.33 9.67 15.53
CA ARG A 86 -9.88 9.74 15.37
C ARG A 86 -9.54 10.24 13.96
N PRO A 87 -8.63 11.22 13.82
CA PRO A 87 -8.04 11.51 12.52
C PRO A 87 -7.39 10.21 12.02
N PHE A 88 -7.90 9.68 10.92
CA PHE A 88 -7.27 8.53 10.26
C PHE A 88 -6.00 9.05 9.57
N GLU A 89 -4.84 8.74 10.14
CA GLU A 89 -3.53 9.22 9.70
C GLU A 89 -2.92 8.38 8.55
N GLY A 90 -3.67 7.40 8.04
CA GLY A 90 -3.20 6.49 6.99
C GLY A 90 -2.39 5.33 7.52
N GLY A 91 -1.92 4.47 6.62
CA GLY A 91 -0.98 3.40 6.96
C GLY A 91 -1.62 2.11 7.48
N VAL A 92 -2.95 2.04 7.57
CA VAL A 92 -3.66 0.80 7.92
C VAL A 92 -3.40 -0.29 6.89
N MET A 93 -3.25 0.12 5.63
CA MET A 93 -2.88 -0.77 4.54
C MET A 93 -1.38 -0.80 4.26
N GLY A 94 -0.54 -0.15 5.08
CA GLY A 94 0.90 -0.03 4.84
C GLY A 94 1.59 -1.40 4.72
N VAL A 95 1.24 -2.36 5.57
CA VAL A 95 1.75 -3.74 5.47
C VAL A 95 1.36 -4.37 4.13
N ALA A 96 0.11 -4.20 3.69
CA ALA A 96 -0.36 -4.71 2.40
C ALA A 96 0.39 -4.06 1.23
N HIS A 97 0.60 -2.74 1.27
CA HIS A 97 1.36 -2.02 0.25
C HIS A 97 2.79 -2.53 0.16
N ILE A 98 3.50 -2.65 1.29
CA ILE A 98 4.86 -3.18 1.35
C ILE A 98 4.92 -4.59 0.73
N CYS A 99 3.97 -5.45 1.06
CA CYS A 99 3.92 -6.80 0.50
C CYS A 99 3.67 -6.79 -1.02
N GLY A 100 2.75 -5.95 -1.49
CA GLY A 100 2.43 -5.81 -2.91
C GLY A 100 3.61 -5.24 -3.71
N ASP A 101 4.33 -4.30 -3.13
CA ASP A 101 5.55 -3.71 -3.68
C ASP A 101 6.70 -4.72 -3.78
N LEU A 102 6.94 -5.47 -2.71
CA LEU A 102 7.94 -6.53 -2.72
C LEU A 102 7.63 -7.60 -3.78
N LEU A 103 6.35 -8.01 -3.87
CA LEU A 103 5.90 -8.95 -4.88
C LEU A 103 6.13 -8.41 -6.31
N LEU A 104 5.83 -7.12 -6.52
CA LEU A 104 6.05 -6.46 -7.80
C LEU A 104 7.54 -6.43 -8.17
N ILE A 105 8.42 -6.05 -7.23
CA ILE A 105 9.87 -6.03 -7.46
C ILE A 105 10.37 -7.44 -7.80
N LEU A 106 9.89 -8.48 -7.14
CA LEU A 106 10.25 -9.87 -7.44
C LEU A 106 9.84 -10.28 -8.87
N PHE A 107 8.63 -9.90 -9.30
CA PHE A 107 8.19 -10.12 -10.67
C PHE A 107 9.03 -9.34 -11.68
N LEU A 108 9.28 -8.05 -11.42
CA LEU A 108 10.12 -7.22 -12.27
C LEU A 108 11.55 -7.74 -12.38
N CYS A 109 12.14 -8.25 -11.29
CA CYS A 109 13.45 -8.90 -11.30
C CYS A 109 13.50 -10.09 -12.29
N SER A 110 12.37 -10.78 -12.47
CA SER A 110 12.28 -11.89 -13.43
C SER A 110 12.23 -11.40 -14.87
N ILE A 111 11.70 -10.20 -15.12
CA ILE A 111 11.64 -9.59 -16.46
C ILE A 111 12.94 -8.86 -16.80
N SER A 112 13.40 -7.96 -15.93
CA SER A 112 14.60 -7.14 -16.10
C SER A 112 15.03 -6.51 -14.78
N VAL A 113 16.31 -6.69 -14.43
CA VAL A 113 16.93 -6.04 -13.26
C VAL A 113 16.83 -4.52 -13.35
N THR A 114 16.94 -3.94 -14.55
CA THR A 114 16.80 -2.48 -14.74
C THR A 114 15.41 -1.99 -14.37
N LEU A 115 14.36 -2.70 -14.79
CA LEU A 115 12.98 -2.35 -14.40
C LEU A 115 12.80 -2.49 -12.89
N ALA A 116 13.32 -3.57 -12.30
CA ALA A 116 13.25 -3.76 -10.85
C ALA A 116 13.94 -2.63 -10.07
N LEU A 117 15.05 -2.10 -10.56
CA LEU A 117 15.74 -0.96 -9.94
C LEU A 117 14.96 0.36 -10.13
N VAL A 118 14.43 0.60 -11.33
CA VAL A 118 13.65 1.80 -11.65
C VAL A 118 12.40 1.91 -10.77
N PHE A 119 11.72 0.80 -10.50
CA PHE A 119 10.57 0.78 -9.59
C PHE A 119 11.00 0.64 -8.12
N GLY A 120 12.01 -0.18 -7.83
CA GLY A 120 12.44 -0.49 -6.47
C GLY A 120 13.08 0.68 -5.73
N ILE A 121 13.85 1.55 -6.40
CA ILE A 121 14.47 2.70 -5.74
C ILE A 121 13.40 3.70 -5.23
N PRO A 122 12.42 4.15 -6.03
CA PRO A 122 11.30 4.96 -5.55
C PRO A 122 10.51 4.29 -4.43
N THR A 123 10.23 2.99 -4.54
CA THR A 123 9.50 2.23 -3.52
C THR A 123 10.26 2.18 -2.19
N LEU A 124 11.59 1.99 -2.22
CA LEU A 124 12.44 2.01 -1.03
C LEU A 124 12.46 3.40 -0.38
N LEU A 125 12.52 4.46 -1.18
CA LEU A 125 12.42 5.84 -0.67
C LEU A 125 11.07 6.09 0.01
N TRP A 126 9.98 5.64 -0.61
CA TRP A 126 8.64 5.71 -0.02
C TRP A 126 8.57 4.94 1.31
N PHE A 127 9.12 3.73 1.35
CA PHE A 127 9.15 2.91 2.56
C PHE A 127 9.93 3.59 3.70
N ILE A 128 11.08 4.18 3.41
CA ILE A 128 11.87 4.93 4.42
C ILE A 128 11.04 6.10 4.96
N LEU A 129 10.38 6.87 4.09
CA LEU A 129 9.52 7.98 4.52
C LEU A 129 8.35 7.49 5.37
N PHE A 130 7.70 6.39 4.98
CA PHE A 130 6.62 5.77 5.73
C PHE A 130 7.07 5.31 7.11
N PHE A 131 8.25 4.68 7.21
CA PHE A 131 8.83 4.22 8.46
C PHE A 131 9.22 5.38 9.38
N CYS A 132 9.85 6.42 8.83
CA CYS A 132 10.18 7.65 9.57
C CYS A 132 8.94 8.37 10.09
N TYR A 133 7.83 8.36 9.33
CA TYR A 133 6.56 8.93 9.77
C TYR A 133 5.92 8.10 10.89
N SER A 134 5.92 6.77 10.74
CA SER A 134 5.34 5.84 11.72
C SER A 134 6.11 5.76 13.05
N LEU A 135 7.39 6.16 13.07
CA LEU A 135 8.23 6.19 14.28
C LEU A 135 8.21 7.54 15.02
N LYS A 136 7.56 8.58 14.49
CA LYS A 136 7.43 9.84 15.23
C LYS A 136 6.46 9.62 16.41
N PRO A 137 6.89 9.94 17.65
CA PRO A 137 6.06 9.80 18.84
C PRO A 137 4.88 10.77 18.87
#